data_AF-A0A7S2CNG3-F1
#
_entry.id   AF-A0A7S2CNG3-F1
#
_cell.length_a   1.000
_cell.length_b   1.000
_cell.length_c   1.000
_cell.angle_alpha   90.00
_cell.angle_beta   90.00
_cell.angle_gamma   90.00
#
_symmetry.space_group_name_H-M   'P 1'
#
loop_
_entity.id
_entity.type
_entity.pdbx_description
1 polymer ?
#
loop_
_entity_poly.entity_id
_entity_poly.type
_entity_poly.pdbx_seq_one_letter_code
_entity_poly.pdbx_strand_id
1 'polypeptide(L)'
;FGFAMASVIVAGFVEEMRRDAPLINGTVGLSSCPAAGDSTEPLRMSALSIWWQTPQYMLIGMGEIFAAITCYELFYAEVPPNMRSVCQSINLLCTAFGSLAAAGFNSVCASWIPNNLNDGHLDYVFFVLAGVMAVNILIYALSARGFVPRASEED
;
A
#
# COMPACT_ATOMS: atom_id res chain seq x y z
N PHE A 1 -3.08 10.42 1.33
CA PHE A 1 -3.80 9.40 0.52
C PHE A 1 -3.60 9.53 -1.00
N GLY A 2 -3.61 10.72 -1.61
CA GLY A 2 -3.37 10.87 -3.06
C GLY A 2 -2.05 10.27 -3.58
N PHE A 3 -0.94 10.49 -2.86
CA PHE A 3 0.36 9.88 -3.20
C PHE A 3 0.37 8.35 -3.12
N ALA A 4 -0.36 7.78 -2.15
CA ALA A 4 -0.48 6.33 -2.01
C ALA A 4 -1.30 5.73 -3.17
N MET A 5 -2.39 6.38 -3.59
CA MET A 5 -3.18 5.97 -4.75
C MET A 5 -2.33 5.99 -6.04
N ALA A 6 -1.56 7.07 -6.25
CA ALA A 6 -0.64 7.15 -7.38
C ALA A 6 0.43 6.05 -7.34
N SER A 7 0.98 5.74 -6.17
CA SER A 7 1.93 4.63 -6.00
C SER A 7 1.34 3.28 -6.39
N VAL A 8 0.10 2.99 -6.00
CA VAL A 8 -0.56 1.70 -6.31
C VAL A 8 -0.90 1.60 -7.80
N ILE A 9 -1.27 2.70 -8.45
CA ILE A 9 -1.47 2.74 -9.90
C ILE A 9 -0.15 2.47 -10.63
N VAL A 10 0.94 3.11 -10.21
CA VAL A 10 2.29 2.85 -10.76
C VAL A 10 2.68 1.39 -10.56
N ALA A 11 2.40 0.80 -9.39
CA ALA A 11 2.66 -0.62 -9.13
C ALA A 11 1.86 -1.53 -10.08
N GLY A 12 0.58 -1.22 -10.35
CA GLY A 12 -0.23 -1.94 -11.33
C GLY A 12 0.37 -1.89 -12.74
N PHE A 13 0.79 -0.71 -13.21
CA PHE A 13 1.46 -0.56 -14.50
C PHE A 13 2.81 -1.30 -14.58
N VAL A 14 3.59 -1.28 -13.50
CA VAL A 14 4.87 -2.00 -13.43
C VAL A 14 4.65 -3.52 -13.48
N GLU A 15 3.58 -4.02 -12.86
CA GLU A 15 3.21 -5.43 -12.90
C GLU A 15 2.75 -5.87 -14.30
N GLU A 16 2.00 -5.03 -15.00
CA GLU A 16 1.64 -5.23 -16.41
C GLU A 16 2.91 -5.35 -17.28
N MET A 17 3.86 -4.41 -17.11
CA MET A 17 5.15 -4.45 -17.81
C MET A 17 6.00 -5.67 -17.44
N ARG A 18 5.88 -6.19 -16.20
CA ARG A 18 6.56 -7.42 -15.76
C ARG A 18 6.00 -8.66 -16.45
N ARG A 19 4.70 -8.69 -16.68
CA ARG A 19 4.01 -9.79 -17.36
C ARG A 19 4.39 -9.88 -18.84
N ASP A 20 4.56 -8.74 -19.50
CA ASP A 20 4.98 -8.67 -20.91
C ASP A 20 6.49 -8.93 -21.12
N ALA A 21 7.29 -8.92 -20.05
CA ALA A 21 8.73 -9.12 -20.14
C ALA A 21 9.10 -10.61 -20.38
N PRO A 22 10.07 -10.90 -21.26
CA PRO A 22 10.52 -12.26 -21.50
C PRO A 22 11.16 -12.87 -20.25
N LEU A 23 10.95 -14.17 -20.06
CA LEU A 23 11.56 -14.94 -18.98
C LEU A 23 13.05 -15.08 -19.21
N ILE A 24 13.85 -14.96 -18.15
CA ILE A 24 15.28 -15.21 -18.23
C ILE A 24 15.49 -16.70 -18.55
N ASN A 25 16.19 -16.98 -19.66
CA ASN A 25 16.63 -18.33 -20.00
C ASN A 25 17.97 -18.62 -19.31
N GLY A 26 18.04 -19.72 -18.55
CA GLY A 26 19.26 -20.20 -17.89
C GLY A 26 19.10 -20.41 -16.37
N THR A 27 20.09 -21.05 -15.74
CA THR A 27 20.11 -21.35 -14.29
C THR A 27 20.10 -20.11 -13.39
N VAL A 28 20.37 -18.93 -13.94
CA VAL A 28 20.28 -17.62 -13.28
C VAL A 28 18.86 -17.03 -13.22
N GLY A 29 17.90 -17.59 -13.97
CA GLY A 29 16.50 -17.18 -13.98
C GLY A 29 15.61 -17.98 -13.03
N LEU A 30 16.19 -18.91 -12.27
CA LEU A 30 15.47 -19.74 -11.31
C LEU A 30 15.40 -19.02 -9.97
N SER A 31 14.18 -18.83 -9.46
CA SER A 31 13.95 -18.39 -8.09
C SER A 31 14.41 -19.48 -7.11
N SER A 32 14.99 -19.07 -5.98
CA SER A 32 15.32 -19.95 -4.86
C SER A 32 14.10 -20.29 -3.98
N CYS A 33 12.92 -19.77 -4.32
CA CYS A 33 11.69 -20.12 -3.63
C CYS A 33 11.33 -21.60 -3.87
N PRO A 34 10.75 -22.30 -2.87
CA PRO A 34 10.22 -23.64 -3.08
C PRO A 34 9.20 -23.62 -4.22
N ALA A 35 9.32 -24.55 -5.16
CA ALA A 35 8.27 -24.78 -6.13
C ALA A 35 6.99 -25.15 -5.38
N ALA A 36 5.86 -24.57 -5.78
CA ALA A 36 4.60 -24.85 -5.11
C ALA A 36 3.90 -26.05 -5.73
N GLY A 37 3.77 -27.11 -4.93
CA GLY A 37 3.18 -28.38 -5.34
C GLY A 37 4.22 -29.42 -5.77
N ASP A 38 3.73 -30.55 -6.27
CA ASP A 38 4.50 -31.74 -6.72
C ASP A 38 5.39 -31.49 -7.95
N SER A 39 5.49 -30.25 -8.42
CA SER A 39 6.37 -29.86 -9.53
C SER A 39 7.78 -29.62 -9.02
N THR A 40 8.70 -30.53 -9.36
CA THR A 40 10.16 -30.40 -9.18
C THR A 40 10.82 -29.34 -10.08
N GLU A 41 10.01 -28.60 -10.85
CA GLU A 41 10.47 -27.55 -11.77
C GLU A 41 10.62 -26.20 -11.04
N PRO A 42 11.80 -25.57 -11.10
CA PRO A 42 12.07 -24.31 -10.41
C PRO A 42 11.36 -23.11 -11.05
N LEU A 43 10.85 -22.19 -10.22
CA LEU A 43 10.07 -21.02 -10.66
C LEU A 43 10.93 -20.06 -11.50
N ARG A 44 10.43 -19.64 -12.67
CA ARG A 44 11.15 -18.77 -13.61
C ARG A 44 10.83 -17.29 -13.37
N MET A 45 11.84 -16.44 -13.18
CA MET A 45 11.69 -14.99 -13.04
C MET A 45 11.63 -14.25 -14.38
N SER A 46 10.83 -13.18 -14.43
CA SER A 46 10.84 -12.20 -15.53
C SER A 46 12.13 -11.39 -15.54
N ALA A 47 12.62 -11.03 -16.72
CA ALA A 47 13.80 -10.19 -16.91
C ALA A 47 13.54 -8.69 -16.65
N LEU A 48 12.96 -8.35 -15.49
CA LEU A 48 12.66 -6.97 -15.13
C LEU A 48 13.64 -6.42 -14.09
N SER A 49 14.08 -5.18 -14.29
CA SER A 49 15.04 -4.54 -13.40
C SER A 49 14.39 -4.10 -12.09
N ILE A 50 15.04 -4.37 -10.94
CA ILE A 50 14.56 -3.96 -9.61
C ILE A 50 14.36 -2.43 -9.48
N TRP A 51 15.05 -1.65 -10.30
CA TRP A 51 14.94 -0.19 -10.36
C TRP A 51 13.54 0.29 -10.75
N TRP A 52 12.72 -0.54 -11.40
CA TRP A 52 11.33 -0.19 -11.69
C TRP A 52 10.43 -0.14 -10.46
N GLN A 53 10.86 -0.70 -9.33
CA GLN A 53 10.16 -0.58 -8.05
C GLN A 53 10.46 0.75 -7.33
N THR A 54 11.55 1.44 -7.68
CA THR A 54 11.94 2.72 -7.07
C THR A 54 10.83 3.78 -7.07
N PRO A 55 10.12 4.06 -8.20
CA PRO A 55 9.09 5.10 -8.20
C PRO A 55 7.98 4.83 -7.19
N GLN A 56 7.48 3.59 -7.08
CA GLN A 56 6.39 3.29 -6.15
C GLN A 56 6.82 3.56 -4.69
N TYR A 57 8.03 3.15 -4.31
CA TYR A 57 8.50 3.28 -2.93
C TYR A 57 8.78 4.73 -2.56
N MET A 58 9.23 5.54 -3.52
CA MET A 58 9.40 6.97 -3.32
C MET A 58 8.05 7.66 -3.07
N LEU A 59 7.02 7.35 -3.87
CA LEU A 59 5.69 7.94 -3.71
C LEU A 59 5.03 7.54 -2.39
N ILE A 60 5.13 6.27 -1.98
CA ILE A 60 4.54 5.83 -0.71
C ILE A 60 5.22 6.46 0.49
N GLY A 61 6.57 6.57 0.47
CA GLY A 61 7.33 7.23 1.52
C GLY A 61 7.01 8.71 1.64
N MET A 62 6.88 9.43 0.52
CA MET A 62 6.41 10.82 0.53
C MET A 62 5.01 10.94 1.14
N GLY A 63 4.09 10.04 0.75
CA GLY A 63 2.73 10.02 1.28
C GLY A 63 2.68 9.79 2.79
N GLU A 64 3.53 8.91 3.31
CA GLU A 64 3.63 8.60 4.74
C GLU A 64 4.17 9.80 5.53
N ILE A 65 5.25 10.44 5.05
CA ILE A 65 5.84 11.62 5.70
C ILE A 65 4.81 12.74 5.83
N PHE A 66 4.09 13.07 4.75
CA PHE A 66 3.07 14.11 4.79
C PHE A 66 1.91 13.76 5.73
N ALA A 67 1.46 12.50 5.72
CA ALA A 67 0.38 12.06 6.59
C ALA A 67 0.79 12.10 8.06
N ALA A 68 1.98 11.59 8.41
CA ALA A 68 2.49 11.55 9.78
C ALA A 68 2.64 12.95 10.36
N ILE A 69 3.33 13.86 9.64
CA ILE A 69 3.56 15.24 10.11
C ILE A 69 2.24 15.98 10.31
N THR A 70 1.32 15.90 9.35
CA THR A 70 0.01 16.57 9.45
C THR A 70 -0.80 16.07 10.65
N CYS A 71 -0.77 14.76 10.90
CA CYS A 71 -1.46 14.16 12.04
C CYS A 71 -0.88 14.68 13.36
N TYR A 72 0.46 14.72 13.47
CA TYR A 72 1.13 15.25 14.66
C TYR A 72 0.79 16.72 14.92
N GLU A 73 0.89 17.58 13.91
CA GLU A 73 0.57 19.02 14.04
C GLU A 73 -0.89 19.24 14.48
N LEU A 74 -1.85 18.52 13.89
CA LEU A 74 -3.26 18.59 14.30
C LEU A 74 -3.48 18.14 15.73
N PHE A 75 -2.84 17.05 16.15
CA PHE A 75 -2.95 16.57 17.53
C PHE A 75 -2.35 17.53 18.54
N TYR A 76 -1.25 18.21 18.20
CA TYR A 76 -0.67 19.22 19.09
C TYR A 76 -1.51 20.50 19.15
N ALA A 77 -2.22 20.86 18.09
CA ALA A 77 -3.10 22.02 18.04
C ALA A 77 -4.42 21.83 18.81
N GLU A 78 -5.02 20.64 18.77
CA GLU A 78 -6.37 20.40 19.29
C GLU A 78 -6.41 19.69 20.66
N VAL A 79 -5.33 19.02 21.10
CA VAL A 79 -5.35 18.17 22.31
C VAL A 79 -4.73 18.89 23.53
N PRO A 80 -5.39 18.89 24.70
CA PRO A 80 -4.82 19.44 25.93
C PRO A 80 -3.55 18.69 26.37
N PRO A 81 -2.57 19.38 27.00
CA PRO A 81 -1.22 18.85 27.25
C PRO A 81 -1.18 17.54 28.06
N ASN A 82 -2.19 17.30 28.90
CA ASN A 82 -2.29 16.11 29.74
C ASN A 82 -2.81 14.85 29.01
N MET A 83 -3.33 14.97 27.78
CA MET A 83 -3.92 13.84 27.02
C MET A 83 -3.07 13.36 25.84
N ARG A 84 -1.87 13.93 25.65
CA ARG A 84 -0.98 13.59 24.52
C ARG A 84 -0.64 12.09 24.43
N SER A 85 -0.46 11.43 25.57
CA SER A 85 -0.19 9.97 25.64
C SER A 85 -1.36 9.13 25.13
N VAL A 86 -2.60 9.54 25.44
CA VAL A 86 -3.83 8.85 24.98
C VAL A 86 -4.00 9.03 23.46
N CYS A 87 -3.68 10.20 22.94
CA CYS A 87 -3.72 10.44 21.50
C CYS A 87 -2.74 9.53 20.74
N GLN A 88 -1.51 9.37 21.27
CA GLN A 88 -0.51 8.50 20.67
C GLN A 88 -0.92 7.02 20.73
N SER A 89 -1.56 6.57 21.83
CA SER A 89 -2.07 5.20 21.91
C SER A 89 -3.25 4.95 20.95
N ILE A 90 -4.11 5.94 20.71
CA ILE A 90 -5.16 5.88 19.68
C ILE A 90 -4.54 5.79 18.28
N ASN A 91 -3.47 6.54 18.00
CA ASN A 91 -2.76 6.45 16.72
C ASN A 91 -2.17 5.04 16.49
N LEU A 92 -1.51 4.47 17.52
CA LEU A 92 -1.02 3.09 17.49
C LEU A 92 -2.14 2.07 17.28
N LEU A 93 -3.29 2.28 17.94
CA LEU A 93 -4.47 1.43 17.76
C LEU A 93 -5.03 1.52 16.33
N CYS A 94 -5.06 2.71 15.73
CA CYS A 94 -5.45 2.92 14.34
C CYS A 94 -4.53 2.13 13.38
N THR A 95 -3.21 2.18 13.61
CA THR A 95 -2.23 1.38 12.84
C THR A 95 -2.44 -0.13 13.02
N ALA A 96 -2.81 -0.58 14.21
CA ALA A 96 -3.12 -1.99 14.46
C ALA A 96 -4.37 -2.43 13.68
N PHE A 97 -5.44 -1.62 13.68
CA PHE A 97 -6.62 -1.88 12.86
C PHE A 97 -6.31 -1.85 11.36
N GLY A 98 -5.46 -0.92 10.90
CA GLY A 98 -4.99 -0.89 9.52
C GLY A 98 -4.26 -2.17 9.11
N SER A 99 -3.37 -2.66 9.97
CA SER A 99 -2.65 -3.93 9.76
C SER A 99 -3.61 -5.13 9.72
N LEU A 100 -4.61 -5.16 10.60
CA LEU A 100 -5.62 -6.23 10.63
C LEU A 100 -6.48 -6.22 9.37
N ALA A 101 -6.90 -5.05 8.90
CA ALA A 101 -7.62 -4.90 7.65
C ALA A 101 -6.78 -5.36 6.45
N ALA A 102 -5.48 -5.02 6.43
CA ALA A 102 -4.55 -5.48 5.40
C ALA A 102 -4.37 -7.00 5.40
N ALA A 103 -4.27 -7.63 6.58
CA ALA A 103 -4.22 -9.09 6.71
C ALA A 103 -5.51 -9.76 6.21
N GLY A 104 -6.67 -9.20 6.55
CA GLY A 104 -7.96 -9.66 6.04
C GLY A 104 -8.07 -9.54 4.52
N PHE A 105 -7.63 -8.41 3.96
CA PHE A 105 -7.58 -8.19 2.52
C PHE A 105 -6.69 -9.22 1.82
N ASN A 106 -5.50 -9.49 2.37
CA ASN A 106 -4.60 -10.50 1.83
C ASN A 106 -5.22 -11.90 1.85
N SER A 107 -5.97 -12.25 2.90
CA SER A 107 -6.69 -13.51 3.00
C SER A 107 -7.76 -13.66 1.91
N VAL A 108 -8.52 -12.60 1.62
CA VAL A 108 -9.52 -12.58 0.54
C VAL A 108 -8.87 -12.68 -0.84
N CYS A 109 -7.73 -12.00 -1.03
CA CYS A 109 -6.98 -12.00 -2.28
C CYS A 109 -6.04 -13.20 -2.44
N ALA A 110 -6.02 -14.14 -1.47
CA ALA A 110 -5.13 -15.30 -1.52
C ALA A 110 -5.37 -16.18 -2.76
N SER A 111 -6.60 -16.18 -3.31
CA SER A 111 -6.91 -16.87 -4.56
C SER A 111 -6.28 -16.22 -5.80
N TRP A 112 -5.90 -14.95 -5.74
CA TRP A 112 -5.27 -14.20 -6.84
C TRP A 112 -3.74 -14.12 -6.72
N ILE A 113 -3.20 -14.57 -5.58
CA ILE A 113 -1.76 -14.73 -5.29
C ILE A 113 -1.42 -16.23 -5.24
N PRO A 114 -1.38 -16.92 -6.39
CA PRO A 114 -0.79 -18.25 -6.46
C PRO A 114 0.72 -18.16 -6.22
N ASN A 115 1.30 -19.25 -5.73
CA ASN A 115 2.74 -19.35 -5.50
C ASN A 115 3.59 -19.22 -6.79
N ASN A 116 2.97 -19.45 -7.96
CA ASN A 116 3.59 -19.12 -9.24
C ASN A 116 3.12 -17.73 -9.71
N LEU A 117 3.97 -16.73 -9.50
CA LEU A 117 3.68 -15.33 -9.79
C LEU A 117 3.46 -15.03 -11.28
N ASN A 118 3.84 -15.93 -12.19
CA ASN A 118 3.56 -15.77 -13.64
C ASN A 118 2.14 -16.21 -14.02
N ASP A 119 1.50 -17.04 -13.20
CA ASP A 119 0.13 -17.52 -13.41
C ASP A 119 -0.88 -16.72 -12.56
N GLY A 120 -0.37 -16.00 -11.56
CA GLY A 120 -1.13 -15.10 -10.70
C GLY A 120 -1.44 -13.76 -11.36
N HIS A 121 -2.67 -13.28 -11.17
CA HIS A 121 -3.10 -11.96 -11.63
C HIS A 121 -2.94 -10.93 -10.51
N LEU A 122 -1.70 -10.61 -10.19
CA LEU A 122 -1.35 -9.67 -9.12
C LEU A 122 -1.73 -8.22 -9.49
N ASP A 123 -1.84 -7.93 -10.78
CA ASP A 123 -2.41 -6.72 -11.38
C ASP A 123 -3.80 -6.39 -10.82
N TYR A 124 -4.72 -7.36 -10.74
CA TYR A 124 -6.05 -7.12 -10.16
C TYR A 124 -6.00 -6.73 -8.68
N VAL A 125 -5.08 -7.29 -7.91
CA VAL A 125 -4.91 -6.96 -6.49
C VAL A 125 -4.52 -5.49 -6.34
N PHE A 126 -3.58 -5.01 -7.17
CA PHE A 126 -3.19 -3.60 -7.18
C PHE A 126 -4.35 -2.68 -7.63
N PHE A 127 -5.10 -3.03 -8.67
CA PHE A 127 -6.23 -2.21 -9.11
C PHE A 127 -7.38 -2.17 -8.08
N VAL A 128 -7.70 -3.28 -7.43
CA VAL A 128 -8.68 -3.31 -6.33
C VAL A 128 -8.20 -2.46 -5.16
N LEU A 129 -6.92 -2.54 -4.80
CA LEU A 129 -6.33 -1.72 -3.75
C LEU A 129 -6.38 -0.22 -4.09
N ALA A 130 -6.13 0.15 -5.35
CA ALA A 130 -6.29 1.51 -5.85
C ALA A 130 -7.75 2.00 -5.72
N GLY A 131 -8.72 1.13 -6.03
CA GLY A 131 -10.15 1.41 -5.83
C GLY A 131 -10.50 1.67 -4.35
N VAL A 132 -10.00 0.85 -3.43
CA VAL A 132 -10.19 1.06 -1.98
C VAL A 132 -9.57 2.38 -1.52
N MET A 133 -8.38 2.74 -2.03
CA MET A 133 -7.76 4.04 -1.72
C MET A 133 -8.55 5.22 -2.29
N ALA A 134 -9.15 5.09 -3.49
CA ALA A 134 -10.00 6.13 -4.06
C ALA A 134 -11.25 6.36 -3.21
N VAL A 135 -11.89 5.30 -2.72
CA VAL A 135 -13.02 5.39 -1.78
C VAL A 135 -12.59 6.06 -0.47
N ASN A 136 -11.41 5.71 0.06
CA ASN A 136 -10.87 6.35 1.26
C ASN A 136 -10.68 7.87 1.07
N ILE A 137 -10.13 8.30 -0.08
CA ILE A 137 -10.00 9.73 -0.44
C ILE A 137 -11.37 10.40 -0.50
N LEU A 138 -12.38 9.76 -1.09
CA LEU A 138 -13.72 10.32 -1.19
C LEU A 138 -14.35 10.50 0.20
N ILE A 139 -14.27 9.49 1.06
CA ILE A 139 -14.78 9.56 2.44
C ILE A 139 -14.05 10.69 3.19
N TYR A 140 -12.72 10.74 3.11
CA TYR A 140 -11.93 11.79 3.74
C TYR A 140 -12.31 13.18 3.24
N ALA A 141 -12.48 13.37 1.93
CA ALA A 141 -12.87 14.65 1.34
C ALA A 141 -14.27 15.09 1.78
N LEU A 142 -15.21 14.16 1.93
CA LEU A 142 -16.56 14.45 2.45
C LEU A 142 -16.52 14.84 3.93
N SER A 143 -15.76 14.10 4.76
CA SER A 143 -15.60 14.42 6.17
C SER A 143 -14.87 15.75 6.40
N ALA A 144 -13.85 16.05 5.59
CA ALA A 144 -13.10 17.30 5.69
C ALA A 144 -13.95 18.53 5.36
N ARG A 145 -14.95 18.41 4.45
CA ARG A 145 -15.87 19.51 4.14
C ARG A 145 -16.77 19.92 5.31
N GLY A 146 -16.98 19.02 6.28
CA GLY A 146 -17.77 19.30 7.48
C GLY A 146 -16.96 19.76 8.68
N PHE A 147 -15.63 19.85 8.57
CA PHE A 147 -14.76 20.21 9.69
C PHE A 147 -14.60 21.73 9.81
N VAL A 148 -15.09 22.30 10.91
CA VAL A 148 -14.87 23.71 11.29
C VAL A 148 -13.67 23.74 12.24
N PRO A 149 -12.56 24.39 11.88
CA PRO A 149 -11.40 24.52 12.77
C PRO A 149 -11.73 25.39 13.99
N ARG A 150 -11.33 24.96 15.19
CA ARG A 150 -11.60 25.68 16.44
C ARG A 150 -10.79 26.98 16.60
N ALA A 151 -9.82 27.21 15.72
CA ALA A 151 -8.98 28.42 15.68
C ALA A 151 -9.71 29.69 15.18
N SER A 152 -10.96 29.59 14.73
CA SER A 152 -11.77 30.77 14.31
C SER A 152 -12.69 31.32 15.41
N GLU A 153 -12.66 30.77 16.62
CA GLU A 153 -13.50 31.22 17.75
C GLU A 153 -12.77 32.13 18.73
N GLU A 154 -11.54 32.53 18.43
CA GLU A 154 -10.77 33.53 19.21
C GLU A 154 -10.57 34.88 18.48
N ASP A 155 -11.26 35.13 17.35
CA ASP A 155 -11.29 36.44 16.65
C ASP A 155 -12.63 37.18 16.82
#